data_AF-A0A3A4QGT1-F1
#
_entry.id   AF-A0A3A4QGT1-F1
#
_cell.length_a   1.000
_cell.length_b   1.000
_cell.length_c   1.000
_cell.angle_alpha   90.00
_cell.angle_beta   90.00
_cell.angle_gamma   90.00
#
_symmetry.space_group_name_H-M   'P 1'
#
loop_
_entity.id
_entity.type
_entity.pdbx_description
1 polymer ?
#
loop_
_entity_poly.entity_id
_entity_poly.type
_entity_poly.pdbx_seq_one_letter_code
_entity_poly.pdbx_strand_id
1 'polypeptide(L)' 'MQLNVVDPDILKEARDNPGRHPGIVVRVAGYCAYFDDLPDTVKQEIIARTSYSGMPSD' A
#
# COMPACT_ATOMS: atom_id res chain seq x y z
N MET A 1 0.36 5.33 -18.52
CA MET A 1 -0.67 4.77 -17.63
C MET A 1 0.01 3.77 -16.71
N GLN A 2 0.32 4.15 -15.48
CA GLN A 2 0.75 3.21 -14.43
C GLN A 2 0.46 3.87 -13.08
N LEU A 3 -0.83 4.06 -12.83
CA LEU A 3 -1.34 4.33 -11.50
C LEU A 3 -1.50 2.97 -10.84
N ASN A 4 -0.46 2.50 -10.15
CA ASN A 4 -0.54 1.43 -9.16
C ASN A 4 -1.31 1.97 -7.93
N VAL A 5 -2.53 2.48 -8.15
CA VAL A 5 -3.45 2.85 -7.07
C VAL A 5 -3.99 1.52 -6.58
N VAL A 6 -3.31 0.95 -5.57
CA VAL A 6 -3.83 -0.18 -4.83
C VAL A 6 -4.88 0.41 -3.88
N ASP A 7 -6.11 -0.09 -3.94
CA ASP A 7 -7.17 0.39 -3.05
C ASP A 7 -6.69 0.35 -1.58
N PRO A 8 -6.93 1.43 -0.79
CA PRO A 8 -6.53 1.45 0.61
C PRO A 8 -7.20 0.35 1.42
N ASP A 9 -8.38 -0.12 0.98
CA ASP A 9 -9.08 -1.26 1.57
C ASP A 9 -8.32 -2.59 1.34
N ILE A 10 -7.77 -2.80 0.13
CA ILE A 10 -6.94 -3.97 -0.16
C ILE A 10 -5.65 -3.95 0.66
N LEU A 11 -5.02 -2.79 0.83
CA LEU A 11 -3.83 -2.65 1.66
C LEU A 11 -4.12 -2.91 3.15
N LYS A 12 -5.28 -2.45 3.66
CA LYS A 12 -5.73 -2.79 5.01
C LYS A 12 -5.97 -4.29 5.15
N GLU A 13 -6.68 -4.90 4.21
CA GLU A 13 -6.94 -6.35 4.25
C GLU A 13 -5.64 -7.17 4.20
N ALA A 14 -4.68 -6.78 3.38
CA ALA A 14 -3.37 -7.41 3.29
C ALA A 14 -2.52 -7.24 4.56
N ARG A 15 -2.69 -6.12 5.28
CA ARG A 15 -2.04 -5.90 6.58
C ARG A 15 -2.64 -6.81 7.66
N ASP A 16 -3.97 -6.86 7.72
CA ASP A 16 -4.71 -7.64 8.72
C ASP A 16 -4.66 -9.16 8.42
N ASN A 17 -4.43 -9.56 7.16
CA ASN A 17 -4.32 -10.95 6.72
C ASN A 17 -3.06 -11.15 5.86
N PRO A 18 -1.88 -11.36 6.49
CA PRO A 18 -0.65 -11.58 5.75
C PRO A 18 -0.74 -12.81 4.85
N GLY A 19 -0.18 -12.71 3.63
CA GLY A 19 -0.25 -13.76 2.62
C GLY A 19 -1.56 -13.86 1.83
N ARG A 20 -2.60 -13.09 2.18
CA ARG A 20 -3.85 -13.04 1.39
C ARG A 20 -3.69 -12.35 0.04
N HIS A 21 -2.76 -11.39 -0.02
CA HIS A 21 -2.45 -10.62 -1.23
C HIS A 21 -0.95 -10.62 -1.53
N PRO A 22 -0.36 -11.76 -1.93
CA PRO A 22 1.09 -11.88 -2.13
C PRO A 22 1.60 -11.10 -3.36
N GLY A 23 0.70 -10.66 -4.24
CA GLY A 23 1.04 -9.90 -5.44
C GLY A 23 1.18 -8.38 -5.24
N ILE A 24 0.95 -7.86 -4.02
CA ILE A 24 1.03 -6.43 -3.78
C ILE A 24 2.50 -6.01 -3.67
N VAL A 25 2.97 -5.35 -4.71
CA VAL A 25 4.29 -4.71 -4.73
C VAL A 25 4.11 -3.20 -4.57
N VAL A 26 4.82 -2.64 -3.60
CA VAL A 26 4.78 -1.21 -3.28
C VAL A 26 6.16 -0.59 -3.50
N ARG A 27 6.16 0.68 -3.91
CA ARG A 27 7.39 1.46 -4.12
C ARG A 27 7.63 2.33 -2.89
N VAL A 28 8.72 2.04 -2.19
CA VAL A 28 9.28 2.88 -1.13
C VAL A 28 10.36 3.77 -1.76
N ALA A 29 10.70 4.90 -1.14
CA ALA A 29 11.70 5.84 -1.65
C ALA A 29 13.07 5.17 -1.84
N GLY A 30 13.30 4.65 -3.05
CA GLY A 30 14.55 3.99 -3.46
C GLY A 30 14.45 2.50 -3.80
N TYR A 31 13.35 1.81 -3.47
CA TYR A 31 13.20 0.37 -3.78
C TYR A 31 11.74 -0.08 -3.87
N CYS A 32 11.51 -1.21 -4.55
CA CYS A 32 10.22 -1.91 -4.55
C CYS A 32 10.32 -3.14 -3.65
N ALA A 33 9.29 -3.38 -2.84
CA ALA A 33 9.18 -4.57 -2.00
C ALA A 33 7.74 -5.08 -1.98
N TYR A 34 7.54 -6.33 -1.60
CA TYR A 34 6.21 -6.85 -1.32
C TYR A 34 5.66 -6.16 -0.08
N PHE A 35 4.39 -5.74 -0.15
CA PHE A 35 3.74 -5.10 0.97
C PHE A 35 3.75 -6.00 2.21
N ASP A 36 3.56 -7.30 2.03
CA ASP A 36 3.56 -8.31 3.11
C ASP A 36 4.87 -8.36 3.89
N ASP A 37 6.01 -8.20 3.20
CA ASP A 37 7.37 -8.22 3.75
C ASP A 37 7.71 -6.96 4.57
N LEU A 38 6.92 -5.89 4.43
CA LEU A 38 7.18 -4.63 5.11
C LEU A 38 6.73 -4.66 6.58
N PRO A 39 7.42 -3.91 7.47
CA PRO A 39 6.97 -3.74 8.84
C PRO A 39 5.63 -2.97 8.90
N ASP A 40 4.85 -3.23 9.95
CA ASP A 40 3.51 -2.62 10.12
C ASP A 40 3.52 -1.10 10.04
N THR A 41 4.54 -0.45 10.60
CA THR A 41 4.70 1.00 10.54
C THR A 41 4.79 1.53 9.10
N VAL A 42 5.52 0.83 8.23
CA VAL A 42 5.64 1.19 6.81
C VAL A 42 4.35 0.85 6.05
N LYS A 43 3.71 -0.29 6.36
CA LYS A 43 2.40 -0.66 5.80
C LYS A 43 1.36 0.44 6.07
N GLN A 44 1.30 0.93 7.30
CA GLN A 44 0.40 2.03 7.70
C GLN A 44 0.72 3.34 6.98
N GLU A 45 2.00 3.71 6.86
CA GLU A 45 2.42 4.91 6.12
C GLU A 45 1.97 4.84 4.65
N ILE A 46 2.11 3.68 4.01
CA ILE A 46 1.67 3.46 2.63
C ILE A 46 0.15 3.56 2.52
N ILE A 47 -0.62 2.90 3.41
CA ILE A 47 -2.09 2.99 3.44
C ILE A 47 -2.54 4.45 3.58
N ALA A 48 -1.92 5.20 4.50
CA ALA A 48 -2.24 6.60 4.72
C ALA A 48 -1.99 7.43 3.45
N ARG A 49 -0.79 7.32 2.84
CA ARG A 49 -0.44 8.04 1.60
C ARG A 49 -1.40 7.74 0.46
N THR A 50 -1.77 6.46 0.29
CA THR A 50 -2.70 6.05 -0.78
C THR A 50 -4.10 6.60 -0.56
N SER A 51 -4.55 6.71 0.70
CA SER A 51 -5.85 7.30 1.05
C SER A 51 -5.91 8.80 0.74
N TYR A 52 -4.80 9.53 0.87
CA TYR A 52 -4.72 10.96 0.56
C TYR A 52 -4.63 11.26 -0.95
N SER A 53 -4.04 10.36 -1.74
CA SER A 53 -3.87 10.60 -3.19
C SER A 53 -5.19 10.60 -4.00
N GLY A 54 -6.31 10.19 -3.39
CA GLY A 54 -7.62 10.13 -4.03
C GLY A 54 -8.58 11.28 -3.69
N MET A 55 -8.21 12.17 -2.77
CA MET A 55 -9.00 13.37 -2.49
C MET A 55 -8.49 14.52 -3.35
N PRO A 56 -9.25 15.01 -4.35
CA PRO A 56 -8.99 16.34 -4.88
C PRO A 56 -9.17 17.31 -3.72
N SER A 57 -8.07 17.95 -3.31
CA SER A 57 -8.14 19.13 -2.47
C SER A 57 -9.07 20.13 -3.17
N ASP A 58 -10.13 20.55 -2.47
CA ASP A 58 -10.93 21.73 -2.80
C ASP A 58 -10.03 22.97 -2.94
#